data_AF-A0A9W6MHV1-F1
#
_entry.id   AF-A0A9W6MHV1-F1
#
_cell.length_a   1.000
_cell.length_b   1.000
_cell.length_c   1.000
_cell.angle_alpha   90.00
_cell.angle_beta   90.00
_cell.angle_gamma   90.00
#
_symmetry.space_group_name_H-M   'P 1'
#
loop_
_entity.id
_entity.type
_entity.pdbx_description
1 polymer ?
#
loop_
_entity_poly.entity_id
_entity_poly.type
_entity_poly.pdbx_seq_one_letter_code
_entity_poly.pdbx_strand_id
1 'polypeptide(L)'
;MSGVLATAVMSTVMLAGDRAGLMPDQPPRRIARAFMPGHRHRPKRGEGVLGAISHFGFGGVCGALFALPWEGRRAPLTVGVGYGLAIWLVSYQGWVPALGILPPISSDRPGRPVVMAAGHVVYGVVLALAVNGLNAALGSRRP
;
A
#
# COMPACT_ATOMS: atom_id res chain seq x y z
N MET A 1 2.78 7.39 -11.90
CA MET A 1 3.76 7.82 -10.88
C MET A 1 3.13 8.13 -9.52
N SER A 2 1.94 8.73 -9.46
CA SER A 2 1.25 9.08 -8.21
C SER A 2 1.10 7.92 -7.21
N GLY A 3 0.79 6.70 -7.69
CA GLY A 3 0.73 5.49 -6.85
C GLY A 3 2.06 5.09 -6.22
N VAL A 4 3.16 5.17 -6.97
CA VAL A 4 4.51 4.84 -6.47
C VAL A 4 4.95 5.81 -5.37
N LEU A 5 4.69 7.12 -5.56
CA LEU A 5 4.96 8.14 -4.54
C LEU A 5 4.13 7.88 -3.28
N ALA A 6 2.84 7.61 -3.42
CA ALA A 6 1.97 7.29 -2.30
C ALA A 6 2.45 6.06 -1.52
N THR A 7 2.90 5.00 -2.22
CA THR A 7 3.49 3.81 -1.59
C THR A 7 4.79 4.13 -0.85
N ALA A 8 5.64 5.01 -1.39
CA ALA A 8 6.85 5.45 -0.71
C ALA A 8 6.55 6.15 0.61
N VAL A 9 5.59 7.09 0.61
CA VAL A 9 5.19 7.82 1.83
C VAL A 9 4.55 6.87 2.84
N MET A 10 3.63 6.00 2.42
CA MET A 10 3.05 4.96 3.28
C MET A 10 4.12 4.07 3.92
N SER A 11 5.18 3.73 3.18
CA SER A 11 6.26 2.88 3.68
C SER A 11 7.00 3.51 4.87
N THR A 12 7.01 4.85 4.98
CA THR A 12 7.59 5.54 6.14
C THR A 12 6.77 5.33 7.42
N VAL A 13 5.44 5.28 7.31
CA VAL A 13 4.52 4.96 8.41
C VAL A 13 4.75 3.53 8.90
N MET A 14 4.93 2.60 7.95
CA MET A 14 5.24 1.20 8.25
C MET A 14 6.60 1.06 8.97
N LEU A 15 7.62 1.80 8.53
CA LEU A 15 8.94 1.84 9.18
C LEU A 15 8.85 2.43 10.60
N ALA A 16 8.05 3.46 10.81
CA ALA A 16 7.82 4.03 12.14
C ALA A 16 7.12 3.04 13.08
N GLY A 17 6.09 2.34 12.60
CA GLY A 17 5.38 1.30 13.36
C GLY A 17 6.27 0.10 13.72
N ASP A 18 7.16 -0.30 12.81
CA ASP A 18 8.17 -1.34 13.06
C ASP A 18 9.16 -0.91 14.15
N ARG A 19 9.71 0.31 14.05
CA ARG A 19 10.61 0.88 15.08
C ARG A 19 9.94 1.05 16.44
N ALA A 20 8.63 1.31 16.47
CA ALA A 20 7.84 1.39 17.70
C ALA A 20 7.49 0.02 18.29
N GLY A 21 7.91 -1.09 17.67
CA GLY A 21 7.59 -2.46 18.12
C GLY A 21 6.12 -2.86 17.88
N LEU A 22 5.34 -2.03 17.19
CA LEU A 22 3.94 -2.27 16.87
C LEU A 22 3.76 -3.21 15.67
N MET A 23 4.81 -3.34 14.84
CA MET A 23 4.80 -4.18 13.65
C MET A 23 6.15 -4.88 13.36
N PRO A 24 6.71 -5.68 14.30
CA PRO A 24 7.83 -6.54 13.96
C PRO A 24 7.40 -7.51 12.84
N ASP A 25 8.27 -7.67 11.83
CA ASP A 25 8.04 -8.33 10.53
C ASP A 25 7.09 -7.58 9.57
N GLN A 26 7.67 -6.83 8.61
CA GLN A 26 6.89 -6.11 7.62
C GLN A 26 6.15 -7.04 6.62
N PRO A 27 4.84 -6.82 6.36
CA PRO A 27 4.02 -7.61 5.44
C PRO A 27 4.59 -7.84 4.02
N PRO A 28 5.23 -6.86 3.35
CA PRO A 28 5.78 -7.07 2.00
C PRO A 28 6.84 -8.16 1.95
N ARG A 29 7.64 -8.31 3.02
CA ARG A 29 8.68 -9.33 3.12
C ARG A 29 8.08 -10.74 3.25
N ARG A 30 6.93 -10.87 3.91
CA ARG A 30 6.19 -12.14 4.01
C ARG A 30 5.51 -12.51 2.70
N ILE A 31 4.95 -11.53 1.98
CA ILE A 31 4.35 -11.75 0.65
C ILE A 31 5.40 -12.35 -0.29
N ALA A 32 6.58 -11.74 -0.39
CA ALA A 32 7.66 -12.28 -1.22
C ALA A 32 8.13 -13.68 -0.79
N ARG A 33 8.20 -13.96 0.51
CA ARG A 33 8.58 -15.27 1.06
C ARG A 33 7.66 -16.40 0.62
N ALA A 34 6.37 -16.10 0.46
CA ALA A 34 5.37 -17.07 0.03
C ALA A 34 5.46 -17.43 -1.46
N PHE A 35 6.00 -16.55 -2.31
CA PHE A 35 6.15 -16.79 -3.75
C PHE A 35 7.52 -17.39 -4.15
N MET A 36 8.43 -17.62 -3.21
CA MET A 36 9.73 -18.23 -3.51
C MET A 36 9.77 -19.73 -3.16
N PRO A 37 10.49 -20.58 -3.92
CA PRO A 37 10.65 -22.01 -3.60
C PRO A 37 11.31 -22.24 -2.23
N GLY A 38 10.87 -23.25 -1.48
CA GLY A 38 11.43 -23.64 -0.16
C GLY A 38 10.56 -23.26 1.06
N HIS A 39 10.99 -23.70 2.25
CA HIS A 39 10.21 -23.62 3.50
C HIS A 39 9.69 -22.21 3.85
N ARG A 40 8.37 -22.08 4.04
CA ARG A 40 7.62 -20.83 4.38
C ARG A 40 8.15 -20.08 5.62
N HIS A 41 8.86 -20.77 6.51
CA HIS A 41 9.29 -20.23 7.81
C HIS A 41 10.73 -19.71 7.86
N ARG A 42 11.53 -19.84 6.78
CA ARG A 42 12.92 -19.35 6.77
C ARG A 42 13.07 -18.11 5.90
N PRO A 43 13.78 -17.07 6.38
CA PRO A 43 14.15 -15.93 5.55
C PRO A 43 15.05 -16.37 4.40
N LYS A 44 14.68 -15.98 3.19
CA LYS A 44 15.44 -16.28 1.98
C LYS A 44 16.09 -15.01 1.43
N ARG A 45 17.25 -15.18 0.81
CA ARG A 45 18.00 -14.10 0.16
C ARG A 45 17.15 -13.50 -0.96
N GLY A 46 16.90 -12.19 -0.91
CA GLY A 46 16.14 -11.46 -1.95
C GLY A 46 14.66 -11.15 -1.63
N GLU A 47 14.06 -11.75 -0.58
CA GLU A 47 12.64 -11.52 -0.26
C GLU A 47 12.31 -10.06 0.05
N GLY A 48 13.23 -9.34 0.69
CA GLY A 48 13.03 -7.93 0.97
C GLY A 48 12.89 -7.09 -0.30
N VAL A 49 13.68 -7.40 -1.32
CA VAL A 49 13.69 -6.69 -2.60
C VAL A 49 12.45 -7.05 -3.41
N LEU A 50 12.13 -8.34 -3.52
CA LEU A 50 10.94 -8.80 -4.25
C LEU A 50 9.66 -8.26 -3.59
N GLY A 51 9.61 -8.24 -2.26
CA GLY A 51 8.47 -7.71 -1.51
C GLY A 51 8.29 -6.21 -1.73
N ALA A 52 9.40 -5.46 -1.77
CA ALA A 52 9.37 -4.05 -2.13
C ALA A 52 8.87 -3.86 -3.58
N ILE A 53 9.43 -4.59 -4.55
CA ILE A 53 9.01 -4.50 -5.96
C ILE A 53 7.52 -4.80 -6.12
N SER A 54 7.03 -5.87 -5.50
CA SER A 54 5.60 -6.20 -5.53
C SER A 54 4.74 -5.11 -4.88
N HIS A 55 5.17 -4.53 -3.76
CA HIS A 55 4.42 -3.48 -3.07
C HIS A 55 4.35 -2.18 -3.88
N PHE A 56 5.48 -1.75 -4.44
CA PHE A 56 5.55 -0.57 -5.31
C PHE A 56 4.83 -0.80 -6.65
N GLY A 57 4.93 -2.00 -7.23
CA GLY A 57 4.21 -2.38 -8.45
C GLY A 57 2.70 -2.39 -8.24
N PHE A 58 2.23 -3.05 -7.18
CA PHE A 58 0.81 -3.08 -6.82
C PHE A 58 0.26 -1.68 -6.54
N GLY A 59 0.96 -0.89 -5.71
CA GLY A 59 0.58 0.51 -5.44
C GLY A 59 0.62 1.39 -6.68
N GLY A 60 1.57 1.16 -7.59
CA GLY A 60 1.62 1.81 -8.90
C GLY A 60 0.37 1.55 -9.74
N VAL A 61 -0.04 0.28 -9.87
CA VAL A 61 -1.23 -0.14 -10.62
C VAL A 61 -2.50 0.41 -9.98
N CYS A 62 -2.68 0.24 -8.67
CA CYS A 62 -3.82 0.80 -7.95
C CYS A 62 -3.89 2.33 -8.09
N GLY A 63 -2.76 3.03 -8.00
CA GLY A 63 -2.71 4.48 -8.18
C GLY A 63 -3.10 4.92 -9.60
N ALA A 64 -2.75 4.13 -10.62
CA ALA A 64 -3.19 4.39 -11.99
C ALA A 64 -4.71 4.21 -12.14
N LEU A 65 -5.27 3.13 -11.58
CA LEU A 65 -6.71 2.86 -11.59
C LEU A 65 -7.50 3.97 -10.88
N PHE A 66 -7.00 4.45 -9.74
CA PHE A 66 -7.63 5.57 -9.02
C PHE A 66 -7.67 6.85 -9.86
N ALA A 67 -6.63 7.13 -10.66
CA ALA A 67 -6.53 8.38 -11.40
C ALA A 67 -7.53 8.49 -12.58
N LEU A 68 -7.94 7.37 -13.17
CA LEU A 68 -8.82 7.30 -14.35
C LEU A 68 -10.11 8.16 -14.23
N PRO A 69 -10.94 8.03 -13.18
CA PRO A 69 -12.16 8.84 -13.04
C PRO A 69 -11.91 10.32 -12.75
N TRP A 70 -10.67 10.69 -12.41
CA TRP A 70 -10.30 12.03 -11.98
C TRP A 70 -9.43 12.77 -13.00
N GLU A 71 -9.29 12.25 -14.22
CA GLU A 71 -8.55 12.96 -15.27
C GLU A 71 -9.15 14.35 -15.53
N GLY A 72 -8.35 15.40 -15.37
CA GLY A 72 -8.79 16.80 -15.53
C GLY A 72 -9.76 17.30 -14.45
N ARG A 73 -10.04 16.53 -13.40
CA ARG A 73 -10.96 16.88 -12.31
C ARG A 73 -10.25 16.81 -10.95
N ARG A 74 -10.78 17.47 -9.94
CA ARG A 74 -10.28 17.30 -8.56
C ARG A 74 -10.80 16.00 -7.96
N ALA A 75 -9.89 15.14 -7.51
CA ALA A 75 -10.16 13.99 -6.67
C ALA A 75 -10.40 14.45 -5.21
N PRO A 76 -11.55 14.13 -4.60
CA PRO A 76 -11.79 14.41 -3.18
C PRO A 76 -10.88 13.55 -2.29
N LEU A 77 -10.34 14.15 -1.22
CA LEU A 77 -9.48 13.43 -0.27
C LEU A 77 -10.21 12.28 0.42
N THR A 78 -11.50 12.45 0.73
CA THR A 78 -12.34 11.41 1.34
C THR A 78 -12.47 10.18 0.45
N VAL A 79 -12.56 10.37 -0.87
CA VAL A 79 -12.57 9.26 -1.83
C VAL A 79 -11.20 8.56 -1.87
N GLY A 80 -10.10 9.33 -1.82
CA GLY A 80 -8.75 8.78 -1.69
C GLY A 80 -8.59 7.91 -0.44
N VAL A 81 -9.03 8.40 0.73
CA VAL A 81 -9.01 7.65 1.99
C VAL A 81 -9.84 6.37 1.90
N GLY A 82 -11.09 6.48 1.41
CA GLY A 82 -11.96 5.32 1.23
C GLY A 82 -11.35 4.27 0.30
N TYR A 83 -10.72 4.71 -0.79
CA TYR A 83 -10.02 3.84 -1.73
C TYR A 83 -8.83 3.13 -1.09
N GLY A 84 -7.99 3.85 -0.34
CA GLY A 84 -6.87 3.27 0.39
C GLY A 84 -7.33 2.21 1.42
N LEU A 85 -8.36 2.53 2.20
CA LEU A 85 -8.94 1.60 3.17
C LEU A 85 -9.60 0.38 2.50
N ALA A 86 -10.22 0.54 1.33
CA ALA A 86 -10.76 -0.57 0.57
C ALA A 86 -9.65 -1.50 0.06
N ILE A 87 -8.55 -0.96 -0.45
CA ILE A 87 -7.35 -1.74 -0.83
C ILE A 87 -6.84 -2.53 0.37
N TRP A 88 -6.72 -1.87 1.52
CA TRP A 88 -6.29 -2.52 2.75
C TRP A 88 -7.21 -3.68 3.09
N LEU A 89 -8.52 -3.44 3.17
CA LEU A 89 -9.49 -4.45 3.60
C LEU A 89 -9.53 -5.64 2.63
N VAL A 90 -9.62 -5.38 1.32
CA VAL A 90 -9.65 -6.43 0.29
C VAL A 90 -8.36 -7.24 0.28
N SER A 91 -7.21 -6.59 0.51
CA SER A 91 -5.94 -7.31 0.56
C SER A 91 -5.79 -8.12 1.84
N TYR A 92 -6.05 -7.50 2.99
CA TYR A 92 -5.81 -8.07 4.32
C TYR A 92 -6.83 -9.14 4.71
N GLN A 93 -8.08 -9.06 4.24
CA GLN A 93 -9.11 -10.07 4.49
C GLN A 93 -9.36 -11.00 3.30
N GLY A 94 -8.93 -10.62 2.11
CA GLY A 94 -9.15 -11.41 0.90
C GLY A 94 -7.96 -12.30 0.58
N TRP A 95 -7.12 -11.83 -0.32
CA TRP A 95 -6.15 -12.70 -0.97
C TRP A 95 -4.89 -12.97 -0.12
N VAL A 96 -4.50 -12.06 0.78
CA VAL A 96 -3.29 -12.25 1.61
C VAL A 96 -3.45 -13.43 2.60
N PRO A 97 -4.57 -13.59 3.33
CA PRO A 97 -4.81 -14.78 4.16
C PRO A 97 -5.02 -16.04 3.34
N ALA A 98 -5.73 -15.95 2.21
CA ALA A 98 -5.98 -17.10 1.32
C ALA A 98 -4.68 -17.71 0.78
N LEU A 99 -3.64 -16.89 0.59
CA LEU A 99 -2.30 -17.35 0.20
C LEU A 99 -1.41 -17.79 1.39
N GLY A 100 -1.94 -17.76 2.62
CA GLY A 100 -1.24 -18.18 3.84
C GLY A 100 -0.06 -17.27 4.23
N ILE A 101 -0.12 -15.99 3.84
CA ILE A 101 0.98 -15.04 4.01
C ILE A 101 0.95 -14.36 5.39
N LEU A 102 -0.24 -13.94 5.82
CA LEU A 102 -0.54 -13.40 7.15
C LEU A 102 -1.83 -14.03 7.68
N PRO A 103 -1.99 -14.15 9.01
CA PRO A 103 -3.28 -14.49 9.60
C PRO A 103 -4.33 -13.40 9.29
N PRO A 104 -5.63 -13.76 9.18
CA PRO A 104 -6.71 -12.80 9.02
C PRO A 104 -6.79 -11.83 10.23
N ILE A 105 -7.40 -10.65 10.05
CA ILE A 105 -7.42 -9.56 11.06
C ILE A 105 -7.87 -10.06 12.45
N SER A 106 -8.84 -10.97 12.51
CA SER A 106 -9.39 -11.55 13.74
C SER A 106 -8.35 -12.32 14.57
N SER A 107 -7.25 -12.75 13.94
CA SER A 107 -6.20 -13.56 14.54
C SER A 107 -4.84 -12.85 14.54
N ASP A 108 -4.80 -11.56 14.15
CA ASP A 108 -3.58 -10.77 14.13
C ASP A 108 -3.40 -9.94 15.41
N ARG A 109 -2.16 -9.50 15.65
CA ARG A 109 -1.82 -8.68 16.82
C ARG A 109 -2.48 -7.31 16.68
N PRO A 110 -3.12 -6.76 17.73
CA PRO A 110 -3.98 -5.58 17.61
C PRO A 110 -3.28 -4.33 17.05
N GLY A 111 -1.96 -4.18 17.23
CA GLY A 111 -1.21 -3.04 16.69
C GLY A 111 -1.00 -3.05 15.18
N ARG A 112 -0.88 -4.23 14.56
CA ARG A 112 -0.52 -4.36 13.13
C ARG A 112 -1.66 -3.90 12.19
N PRO A 113 -2.93 -4.29 12.39
CA PRO A 113 -4.06 -3.77 11.62
C PRO A 113 -4.16 -2.24 11.69
N VAL A 114 -3.89 -1.64 12.85
CA VAL A 114 -3.95 -0.18 13.04
C VAL A 114 -2.88 0.53 12.22
N VAL A 115 -1.61 0.08 12.31
CA VAL A 115 -0.52 0.65 11.51
C VAL A 115 -0.77 0.49 10.02
N MET A 116 -1.32 -0.66 9.61
CA MET A 116 -1.65 -0.94 8.21
C MET A 116 -2.81 -0.07 7.69
N ALA A 117 -3.86 0.10 8.49
CA ALA A 117 -4.95 1.02 8.17
C ALA A 117 -4.44 2.46 8.05
N ALA A 118 -3.64 2.93 9.01
CA ALA A 118 -3.05 4.26 8.99
C ALA A 118 -2.16 4.48 7.76
N GLY A 119 -1.33 3.49 7.40
CA GLY A 119 -0.53 3.53 6.19
C GLY A 119 -1.38 3.67 4.92
N HIS A 120 -2.51 2.95 4.85
CA HIS A 120 -3.41 3.03 3.70
C HIS A 120 -4.24 4.31 3.64
N VAL A 121 -4.57 4.91 4.78
CA VAL A 121 -5.13 6.27 4.84
C VAL A 121 -4.13 7.26 4.24
N VAL A 122 -2.86 7.20 4.66
CA VAL A 122 -1.79 8.05 4.12
C VAL A 122 -1.61 7.83 2.63
N TYR A 123 -1.58 6.57 2.17
CA TYR A 123 -1.55 6.25 0.74
C TYR A 123 -2.70 6.93 -0.02
N GLY A 124 -3.93 6.81 0.47
CA GLY A 124 -5.12 7.39 -0.15
C GLY A 124 -5.09 8.92 -0.23
N VAL A 125 -4.66 9.59 0.84
CA VAL A 125 -4.50 11.05 0.88
C VAL A 125 -3.43 11.51 -0.11
N VAL A 126 -2.24 10.91 -0.06
CA VAL A 126 -1.12 11.28 -0.94
C VAL A 126 -1.47 11.04 -2.40
N LEU A 127 -2.17 9.94 -2.70
CA LEU A 127 -2.62 9.63 -4.04
C LEU A 127 -3.58 10.70 -4.59
N ALA A 128 -4.58 11.10 -3.82
CA ALA A 128 -5.52 12.16 -4.21
C ALA A 128 -4.81 13.51 -4.41
N LEU A 129 -3.89 13.88 -3.52
CA LEU A 129 -3.09 15.10 -3.65
C LEU A 129 -2.20 15.07 -4.90
N ALA A 130 -1.53 13.95 -5.19
CA ALA A 130 -0.66 13.81 -6.34
C ALA A 130 -1.44 13.87 -7.67
N VAL A 131 -2.62 13.25 -7.74
CA VAL A 131 -3.52 13.36 -8.90
C VAL A 131 -3.98 14.80 -9.10
N ASN A 132 -4.38 15.48 -8.02
CA ASN A 132 -4.80 16.89 -8.08
C ASN A 132 -3.67 17.82 -8.54
N GLY A 133 -2.45 17.62 -8.04
CA GLY A 133 -1.28 18.37 -8.46
C GLY A 133 -0.94 18.16 -9.94
N LEU A 134 -1.04 16.91 -10.42
CA LEU A 134 -0.83 16.60 -11.83
C LEU A 134 -1.87 17.28 -12.73
N ASN A 135 -3.15 17.22 -12.36
CA ASN A 135 -4.23 17.88 -13.10
C ASN A 135 -4.04 19.40 -13.15
N ALA A 136 -3.62 20.03 -12.05
CA ALA A 136 -3.32 21.46 -12.02
C ALA A 136 -2.17 21.81 -12.96
N ALA A 137 -1.09 21.03 -12.96
CA ALA A 137 0.08 21.24 -13.83
C ALA A 137 -0.25 21.03 -15.31
N LEU A 138 -1.14 20.10 -15.64
CA LEU A 138 -1.61 19.87 -17.01
C LEU A 138 -2.59 20.97 -17.46
N GLY A 139 -3.44 21.46 -16.56
CA GLY A 139 -4.35 22.57 -16.82
C GLY A 139 -3.61 23.89 -17.09
N SER A 140 -2.55 24.19 -16.34
CA SER A 140 -1.71 25.37 -16.57
C SER A 140 -0.90 25.34 -17.86
N ARG A 141 -0.81 24.19 -18.54
CA ARG A 141 -0.07 24.00 -19.80
C ARG A 141 -0.96 24.07 -21.04
N ARG A 142 -2.29 24.19 -20.90
CA ARG A 142 -3.20 24.40 -22.02
C ARG A 142 -3.29 25.92 -22.29
N PRO A 143 -2.86 26.40 -23.46
CA PRO A 143 -2.93 27.82 -23.83
C PRO A 143 -4.36 28.32 -23.99
#